data_AF-A0A1Y1VQQ5-F1
#
_entry.id   AF-A0A1Y1VQQ5-F1
#
_cell.length_a   1.000
_cell.length_b   1.000
_cell.length_c   1.000
_cell.angle_alpha   90.00
_cell.angle_beta   90.00
_cell.angle_gamma   90.00
#
_symmetry.space_group_name_H-M   'P 1'
#
loop_
_entity.id
_entity.type
_entity.pdbx_description
1 polymer ?
#
loop_
_entity_poly.entity_id
_entity_poly.type
_entity_poly.pdbx_seq_one_letter_code
_entity_poly.pdbx_strand_id
1 'polypeptide(L)'
;MSNLNNDLNIRLNGNNFEVWHSIVMDTLYIKKLNKYAEKDIVKELQENGRSEEEIRKATIENKKARLIILTSINPAIAKDILKLESVFSIMTYLKGEYGEDETDMLYWANKIEKLKAKNIKEIPKILTKLDNILRI
;
A
#
# COMPACT_ATOMS: atom_id res chain seq x y z
N MET A 1 2.33 27.98 -23.71
CA MET A 1 2.05 26.71 -23.00
C MET A 1 2.51 26.88 -21.57
N SER A 2 1.60 27.14 -20.63
CA SER A 2 1.93 27.17 -19.21
C SER A 2 2.35 25.77 -18.77
N ASN A 3 3.39 25.70 -17.93
CA ASN A 3 3.86 24.47 -17.31
C ASN A 3 2.76 23.87 -16.43
N LEU A 4 1.93 23.01 -17.00
CA LEU A 4 0.93 22.18 -16.30
C LEU A 4 1.55 21.31 -15.17
N ASN A 5 2.88 21.20 -15.11
CA ASN A 5 3.60 20.38 -14.12
C ASN A 5 3.85 21.06 -12.76
N ASN A 6 3.66 22.38 -12.61
CA ASN A 6 4.04 23.08 -11.37
C ASN A 6 2.90 23.26 -10.35
N ASP A 7 1.64 23.29 -10.77
CA ASP A 7 0.52 23.67 -9.89
C ASP A 7 -0.25 22.49 -9.27
N LEU A 8 0.10 21.24 -9.59
CA LEU A 8 -0.53 20.02 -9.05
C LEU A 8 0.45 19.13 -8.27
N ASN A 9 1.51 19.69 -7.70
CA ASN A 9 2.40 18.99 -6.76
C ASN A 9 1.70 18.77 -5.40
N ILE A 10 0.50 18.20 -5.42
CA ILE A 10 -0.23 17.73 -4.24
C ILE A 10 0.57 16.56 -3.69
N ARG A 11 1.44 16.85 -2.73
CA ARG A 11 2.16 15.82 -1.99
C ARG A 11 1.23 15.19 -0.97
N LEU A 12 1.32 13.87 -0.81
CA LEU A 12 0.63 13.19 0.29
C LEU A 12 1.05 13.83 1.61
N ASN A 13 0.07 14.30 2.38
CA ASN A 13 0.26 14.98 3.66
C ASN A 13 -0.60 14.40 4.80
N GLY A 14 -1.22 13.25 4.56
CA GLY A 14 -2.04 12.52 5.53
C GLY A 14 -3.55 12.69 5.33
N ASN A 15 -4.01 13.89 4.97
CA ASN A 15 -5.45 14.19 4.88
C ASN A 15 -5.98 14.27 3.45
N ASN A 16 -5.11 14.03 2.46
CA ASN A 16 -5.41 14.20 1.05
C ASN A 16 -5.20 12.91 0.25
N PHE A 17 -5.27 11.75 0.91
CA PHE A 17 -4.94 10.47 0.27
C PHE A 17 -5.74 10.22 -0.99
N GLU A 18 -7.08 10.37 -0.98
CA GLU A 18 -7.90 10.08 -2.17
C GLU A 18 -7.49 10.93 -3.39
N VAL A 19 -7.26 12.22 -3.17
CA VAL A 19 -6.81 13.14 -4.23
C VAL A 19 -5.41 12.77 -4.71
N TRP A 20 -4.48 12.53 -3.78
CA TRP A 20 -3.12 12.12 -4.09
C TRP A 20 -3.07 10.78 -4.85
N HIS A 21 -3.84 9.80 -4.38
CA HIS A 21 -3.93 8.46 -4.92
C HIS A 21 -4.43 8.49 -6.37
N SER A 22 -5.49 9.25 -6.66
CA SER A 22 -5.98 9.45 -8.02
C SER A 22 -4.90 10.01 -8.95
N ILE A 23 -4.19 11.06 -8.52
CA ILE A 23 -3.13 11.69 -9.32
C ILE A 23 -1.96 10.73 -9.58
N VAL A 24 -1.53 9.98 -8.55
CA VAL A 24 -0.44 9.02 -8.67
C VAL A 24 -0.84 7.86 -9.58
N MET A 25 -2.05 7.32 -9.44
CA MET A 25 -2.53 6.22 -10.28
C MET A 25 -2.66 6.64 -11.74
N ASP A 26 -3.18 7.84 -12.03
CA ASP A 26 -3.22 8.38 -13.39
C ASP A 26 -1.81 8.58 -13.97
N THR A 27 -0.88 9.09 -13.15
CA THR A 27 0.52 9.27 -13.56
C THR A 27 1.19 7.94 -13.89
N LEU A 28 0.95 6.91 -13.07
CA LEU A 28 1.44 5.55 -13.31
C LEU A 28 0.80 4.95 -14.56
N TYR A 29 -0.50 5.15 -14.78
CA TYR A 29 -1.22 4.66 -15.95
C TYR A 29 -0.68 5.27 -17.26
N ILE A 30 -0.52 6.59 -17.32
CA ILE A 30 0.07 7.29 -18.48
C ILE A 30 1.47 6.76 -18.80
N LYS A 31 2.23 6.39 -17.78
CA LYS A 31 3.58 5.82 -17.92
C LYS A 31 3.60 4.30 -18.13
N LYS A 32 2.44 3.64 -18.17
CA LYS A 32 2.27 2.18 -18.29
C LYS A 32 2.92 1.38 -17.15
N LEU A 33 2.84 1.92 -15.94
CA LEU A 33 3.44 1.36 -14.73
C LEU A 33 2.43 1.01 -13.64
N ASN A 34 1.13 1.31 -13.82
CA ASN A 34 0.07 1.08 -12.81
C ASN A 34 -0.02 -0.37 -12.35
N LYS A 35 0.27 -1.34 -13.22
CA LYS A 35 0.30 -2.77 -12.88
C LYS A 35 1.19 -3.11 -11.67
N TYR A 36 2.24 -2.33 -11.40
CA TYR A 36 3.13 -2.51 -10.23
C TYR A 36 2.54 -1.97 -8.92
N ALA A 37 1.54 -1.10 -8.98
CA ALA A 37 0.77 -0.66 -7.81
C ALA A 37 -0.34 -1.66 -7.45
N GLU A 38 -0.83 -2.40 -8.43
CA GLU A 38 -1.90 -3.38 -8.25
C GLU A 38 -1.39 -4.75 -7.77
N LYS A 39 -0.16 -5.14 -8.17
CA LYS A 39 0.44 -6.44 -7.85
C LYS A 39 1.96 -6.40 -7.74
N ASP A 40 2.52 -7.31 -6.95
CA ASP A 40 3.97 -7.52 -6.86
C ASP A 40 4.50 -8.40 -8.02
N ILE A 41 4.56 -7.80 -9.21
CA ILE A 41 4.98 -8.50 -10.44
C ILE A 41 6.40 -9.06 -10.32
N VAL A 42 7.31 -8.37 -9.62
CA VAL A 42 8.70 -8.85 -9.48
C VAL A 42 8.73 -10.15 -8.71
N LYS A 43 8.00 -10.20 -7.58
CA LYS A 43 7.86 -11.41 -6.77
C LYS A 43 7.18 -12.54 -7.55
N GLU A 44 6.09 -12.26 -8.26
CA GLU A 44 5.39 -13.26 -9.09
C GLU A 44 6.31 -13.86 -10.17
N LEU A 45 7.15 -13.05 -10.83
CA LEU A 45 8.08 -13.54 -11.85
C LEU A 45 9.19 -14.42 -11.25
N GLN A 46 9.68 -14.06 -10.06
CA GLN A 46 10.67 -14.84 -9.32
C GLN A 46 10.10 -16.21 -8.90
N GLU A 47 8.89 -16.22 -8.34
CA GLU A 47 8.21 -17.44 -7.88
C GLU A 47 7.86 -18.38 -9.06
N ASN A 48 7.51 -17.81 -10.21
CA ASN A 48 7.23 -18.56 -11.43
C ASN A 48 8.48 -19.01 -12.20
N GLY A 49 9.69 -18.80 -11.66
CA GLY A 49 10.94 -19.24 -12.27
C GLY A 49 11.22 -18.62 -13.64
N ARG A 50 10.82 -17.36 -13.85
CA ARG A 50 11.05 -16.65 -15.11
C ARG A 50 12.51 -16.28 -15.30
N SER A 51 12.87 -15.90 -16.54
CA SER A 51 14.26 -15.61 -16.86
C SER A 51 14.78 -14.38 -16.09
N GLU A 52 16.08 -14.36 -15.83
CA GLU A 52 16.73 -13.24 -15.14
C GLU A 52 16.52 -11.90 -15.89
N GLU A 53 16.51 -11.93 -17.22
CA GLU A 53 16.27 -10.73 -18.03
C GLU A 53 14.84 -10.21 -17.89
N GLU A 54 13.85 -11.08 -17.77
CA GLU A 54 12.46 -10.68 -17.50
C GLU A 54 12.32 -10.07 -16.11
N ILE A 55 12.91 -10.70 -15.10
CA ILE A 55 12.92 -10.21 -13.71
C ILE A 55 13.64 -8.85 -13.65
N ARG A 56 14.76 -8.69 -14.35
CA ARG A 56 15.53 -7.44 -14.41
C ARG A 56 14.72 -6.32 -15.06
N LYS A 57 14.05 -6.58 -16.18
CA LYS A 57 13.15 -5.61 -16.83
C LYS A 57 12.04 -5.18 -15.88
N ALA A 58 11.36 -6.13 -15.23
CA ALA A 58 10.30 -5.83 -14.28
C ALA A 58 10.80 -5.03 -13.07
N THR A 59 11.98 -5.38 -12.55
CA THR A 59 12.63 -4.66 -11.45
C THR A 59 12.92 -3.20 -11.81
N ILE A 60 13.38 -2.93 -13.04
CA ILE A 60 13.63 -1.56 -13.52
C ILE A 60 12.31 -0.79 -13.61
N GLU A 61 11.24 -1.38 -14.14
CA GLU A 61 9.93 -0.73 -14.21
C GLU A 61 9.34 -0.46 -12.80
N ASN A 62 9.44 -1.41 -11.88
CA ASN A 62 9.04 -1.22 -10.48
C ASN A 62 9.82 -0.06 -9.83
N LYS A 63 11.15 0.03 -10.05
CA LYS A 63 11.97 1.14 -9.53
C LYS A 63 11.56 2.51 -10.11
N LYS A 64 11.18 2.57 -11.39
CA LYS A 64 10.64 3.80 -12.01
C LYS A 64 9.33 4.22 -11.35
N ALA A 65 8.42 3.28 -11.13
CA ALA A 65 7.16 3.52 -10.43
C ALA A 65 7.37 3.97 -8.98
N ARG A 66 8.28 3.32 -8.27
CA ARG A 66 8.67 3.69 -6.90
C ARG A 66 9.19 5.11 -6.80
N LEU A 67 10.02 5.53 -7.76
CA LEU A 67 10.54 6.89 -7.78
C LEU A 67 9.41 7.93 -7.90
N ILE A 68 8.42 7.69 -8.77
CA ILE A 68 7.26 8.58 -8.92
C ILE A 68 6.55 8.77 -7.58
N ILE A 69 6.25 7.66 -6.89
CA ILE A 69 5.57 7.69 -5.59
C ILE A 69 6.42 8.46 -4.57
N LEU A 70 7.70 8.12 -4.41
CA LEU A 70 8.58 8.78 -3.45
C LEU A 70 8.73 10.29 -3.68
N THR A 71 8.70 10.73 -4.94
CA THR A 71 8.75 12.17 -5.27
C THR A 71 7.42 12.89 -5.02
N SER A 72 6.33 12.13 -4.88
CA SER A 72 4.96 12.64 -4.69
C SER A 72 4.49 12.66 -3.24
N ILE A 73 5.34 12.31 -2.27
CA ILE A 73 4.96 12.27 -0.85
C ILE A 73 5.79 13.25 -0.01
N ASN A 74 5.29 13.59 1.18
CA ASN A 74 6.06 14.36 2.15
C ASN A 74 7.28 13.55 2.64
N PRO A 75 8.49 14.14 2.73
CA PRO A 75 9.68 13.49 3.28
C PRO A 75 9.50 12.85 4.66
N ALA A 76 8.57 13.36 5.49
CA ALA A 76 8.24 12.73 6.77
C ALA A 76 7.67 11.31 6.58
N ILE A 77 6.71 11.15 5.66
CA ILE A 77 6.07 9.87 5.31
C ILE A 77 7.05 8.96 4.56
N ALA A 78 7.94 9.55 3.76
CA ALA A 78 8.92 8.78 2.99
C ALA A 78 9.81 7.89 3.88
N LYS A 79 10.14 8.34 5.09
CA LYS A 79 11.00 7.60 6.02
C LYS A 79 10.43 6.22 6.38
N ASP A 80 9.12 6.12 6.52
CA ASP A 80 8.44 4.91 6.96
C ASP A 80 8.37 3.86 5.84
N ILE A 81 8.41 4.30 4.57
CA ILE A 81 8.28 3.43 3.41
C ILE A 81 9.60 3.20 2.65
N LEU A 82 10.71 3.84 3.07
CA LEU A 82 12.01 3.71 2.38
C LEU A 82 12.50 2.25 2.28
N LYS A 83 12.15 1.41 3.24
CA LYS A 83 12.52 -0.02 3.27
C LYS A 83 11.64 -0.89 2.37
N LEU A 84 10.51 -0.37 1.89
CA LEU A 84 9.63 -1.07 0.97
C LEU A 84 10.17 -0.89 -0.47
N GLU A 85 10.57 -2.00 -1.08
CA GLU A 85 11.12 -2.00 -2.44
C GLU A 85 10.02 -2.16 -3.51
N SER A 86 8.96 -2.88 -3.17
CA SER A 86 7.81 -3.13 -4.04
C SER A 86 6.85 -1.95 -4.01
N VAL A 87 6.46 -1.48 -5.20
CA VAL A 87 5.44 -0.43 -5.33
C VAL A 87 4.10 -0.90 -4.78
N PHE A 88 3.76 -2.16 -4.97
CA PHE A 88 2.56 -2.77 -4.40
C PHE A 88 2.56 -2.68 -2.86
N SER A 89 3.68 -3.03 -2.21
CA SER A 89 3.80 -2.90 -0.76
C SER A 89 3.68 -1.45 -0.28
N ILE A 90 4.30 -0.50 -1.01
CA ILE A 90 4.20 0.92 -0.70
C ILE A 90 2.75 1.40 -0.78
N MET A 91 2.06 1.10 -1.89
CA MET A 91 0.68 1.54 -2.09
C MET A 91 -0.27 0.91 -1.07
N THR A 92 -0.07 -0.36 -0.74
CA THR A 92 -0.82 -1.06 0.31
C THR A 92 -0.63 -0.39 1.66
N TYR A 93 0.62 -0.08 2.03
CA TYR A 93 0.92 0.62 3.28
C TYR A 93 0.26 2.01 3.33
N LEU A 94 0.45 2.84 2.29
CA LEU A 94 -0.08 4.20 2.26
C LEU A 94 -1.61 4.22 2.26
N LYS A 95 -2.25 3.23 1.62
CA LYS A 95 -3.70 3.06 1.66
C LYS A 95 -4.19 2.70 3.06
N GLY A 96 -3.53 1.76 3.74
CA GLY A 96 -3.90 1.39 5.12
C GLY A 96 -3.70 2.54 6.11
N GLU A 97 -2.65 3.35 5.93
CA GLU A 97 -2.31 4.42 6.87
C GLU A 97 -3.13 5.71 6.64
N TYR A 98 -3.43 6.04 5.38
CA TYR A 98 -4.00 7.35 5.01
C TYR A 98 -5.25 7.27 4.13
N GLY A 99 -5.53 6.12 3.52
CA GLY A 99 -6.61 5.92 2.55
C GLY A 99 -7.85 5.27 3.11
N GLU A 100 -7.88 4.96 4.40
CA GLU A 100 -9.11 4.60 5.07
C GLU A 100 -9.81 5.88 5.53
N ASP A 101 -10.81 6.31 4.75
CA ASP A 101 -11.92 7.06 5.31
C ASP A 101 -12.63 6.13 6.30
N GLU A 102 -12.23 6.20 7.56
CA GLU A 102 -13.01 5.71 8.70
C GLU A 102 -13.59 4.30 8.55
N THR A 103 -12.98 3.43 7.72
CA THR A 103 -13.55 2.11 7.48
C THR A 103 -13.10 1.20 8.60
N ASP A 104 -13.85 1.37 9.68
CA ASP A 104 -14.24 0.34 10.61
C ASP A 104 -13.27 0.05 11.76
N MET A 105 -12.41 0.98 12.17
CA MET A 105 -11.78 0.92 13.52
C MET A 105 -12.84 0.72 14.63
N LEU A 106 -14.02 1.35 14.50
CA LEU A 106 -15.16 1.13 15.40
C LEU A 106 -15.76 -0.28 15.25
N TYR A 107 -15.89 -0.82 14.05
CA TYR A 107 -16.34 -2.20 13.82
C TYR A 107 -15.34 -3.25 14.29
N TRP A 108 -14.05 -3.03 14.08
CA TRP A 108 -12.97 -3.86 14.59
C TRP A 108 -12.91 -3.78 16.11
N ALA A 109 -13.03 -2.60 16.71
CA ALA A 109 -13.18 -2.41 18.14
C ALA A 109 -14.40 -3.15 18.68
N ASN A 110 -15.56 -3.04 18.03
CA ASN A 110 -16.78 -3.78 18.38
C ASN A 110 -16.61 -5.30 18.23
N LYS A 111 -15.88 -5.76 17.22
CA LYS A 111 -15.64 -7.18 16.96
C LYS A 111 -14.69 -7.78 17.99
N ILE A 112 -13.64 -7.04 18.40
CA ILE A 112 -12.71 -7.40 19.47
C ILE A 112 -13.41 -7.33 20.83
N GLU A 113 -14.24 -6.32 21.08
CA GLU A 113 -15.00 -6.21 22.34
C GLU A 113 -15.94 -7.41 22.54
N LYS A 114 -16.54 -7.91 21.46
CA LYS A 114 -17.40 -9.10 21.49
C LYS A 114 -16.65 -10.42 21.74
N LEU A 115 -15.31 -10.41 21.77
CA LEU A 115 -14.47 -11.58 22.06
C LEU A 115 -14.13 -11.74 23.55
N LYS A 116 -14.79 -11.02 24.47
CA LYS A 116 -14.60 -11.20 25.92
C LYS A 116 -14.86 -12.65 26.36
N ALA A 117 -13.84 -13.30 26.93
CA ALA A 117 -13.97 -14.62 27.53
C ALA A 117 -14.80 -14.52 28.81
N LYS A 118 -15.86 -15.33 28.93
CA LYS A 118 -16.63 -15.39 30.19
C LYS A 118 -15.97 -16.29 31.23
N ASN A 119 -15.04 -17.16 30.81
CA ASN A 119 -14.29 -18.07 31.67
C ASN A 119 -12.99 -18.54 30.98
N ILE A 120 -12.06 -19.11 31.76
CA ILE A 120 -10.73 -19.54 31.29
C ILE A 120 -10.80 -20.56 30.13
N LYS A 121 -11.84 -21.40 30.08
CA LYS A 121 -11.98 -22.44 29.05
C LYS A 121 -12.27 -21.87 27.66
N GLU A 122 -12.74 -20.62 27.58
CA GLU A 122 -13.03 -19.94 26.31
C GLU A 122 -11.81 -19.24 25.70
N ILE A 123 -10.74 -19.03 26.49
CA ILE A 123 -9.53 -18.31 26.06
C ILE A 123 -8.92 -18.90 24.78
N PRO A 124 -8.71 -20.24 24.65
CA PRO A 124 -8.12 -20.79 23.44
C PRO A 124 -8.95 -20.50 22.18
N LYS A 125 -10.29 -20.58 22.29
CA LYS A 125 -11.22 -20.32 21.19
C LYS A 125 -11.20 -18.85 20.75
N ILE A 126 -11.03 -17.93 21.71
CA ILE A 126 -10.90 -16.50 21.45
C ILE A 126 -9.58 -16.19 20.77
N LEU A 127 -8.48 -16.82 21.20
CA LEU A 127 -7.17 -16.67 20.57
C LEU A 127 -7.19 -17.12 19.11
N THR A 128 -7.85 -18.24 18.78
CA THR A 128 -8.04 -18.68 17.39
C THR A 128 -8.84 -17.68 16.56
N LYS A 129 -9.87 -17.06 17.14
CA LYS A 129 -10.68 -16.04 16.44
C LYS A 129 -9.90 -14.75 16.22
N LEU A 130 -9.04 -14.37 17.16
CA LEU A 130 -8.14 -13.22 17.02
C LEU A 130 -7.07 -13.46 15.94
N ASP A 131 -6.45 -14.65 15.91
CA ASP A 131 -5.47 -15.01 14.87
C ASP A 131 -6.09 -14.96 13.46
N ASN A 132 -7.33 -15.41 13.32
CA ASN A 132 -8.07 -15.33 12.05
C ASN A 132 -8.48 -13.89 11.67
N ILE A 133 -8.59 -12.97 12.63
CA ILE A 133 -8.91 -11.56 12.38
C ILE A 133 -7.68 -10.78 11.93
N LEU A 134 -6.50 -11.11 12.49
CA LEU A 134 -5.25 -10.37 12.28
C LEU A 134 -4.38 -10.92 11.14
N ARG A 135 -4.71 -12.09 10.59
CA ARG A 135 -4.11 -12.61 9.34
C ARG A 135 -4.77 -11.93 8.13
N ILE A 136 -4.26 -10.74 7.78
CA ILE A 136 -4.48 -10.07 6.50
C ILE A 136 -3.17 -10.12 5.72
#